data_AF-A0A072NA61-F1
#
_entry.id   AF-A0A072NA61-F1
#
_cell.length_a   1.000
_cell.length_b   1.000
_cell.length_c   1.000
_cell.angle_alpha   90.00
_cell.angle_beta   90.00
_cell.angle_gamma   90.00
#
_symmetry.space_group_name_H-M   'P 1'
#
loop_
_entity.id
_entity.type
_entity.pdbx_description
1 polymer ?
#
loop_
_entity_poly.entity_id
_entity_poly.type
_entity_poly.pdbx_seq_one_letter_code
_entity_poly.pdbx_strand_id
1 'polypeptide(L)'
;MVAHDLLRELEGRGVRLAVQEGRLVARAPQGAVTPELAAQIKAHKGELLRALQTGEGEPLARLPESLVRLVRAAAGNHLNRPGFLPGGIVPNLGEYVLTCAALYACGFDPEKQVADLWAARGAWAV
;
A
#
# COMPACT_ATOMS: atom_id res chain seq x y z
N MET A 1 5.55 -0.68 -24.33
CA MET A 1 5.34 -1.14 -22.94
C MET A 1 5.15 0.08 -22.07
N VAL A 2 4.20 0.04 -21.14
CA VAL A 2 3.76 1.21 -20.35
C VAL A 2 4.66 1.36 -19.13
N ALA A 3 5.00 2.60 -18.72
CA ALA A 3 5.93 2.86 -17.62
C ALA A 3 5.58 2.15 -16.29
N HIS A 4 4.29 1.89 -16.04
CA HIS A 4 3.80 1.15 -14.87
C HIS A 4 4.17 -0.33 -14.88
N ASP A 5 4.20 -0.96 -16.05
CA ASP A 5 4.57 -2.38 -16.19
C ASP A 5 6.05 -2.58 -15.86
N LEU A 6 6.89 -1.65 -16.33
CA LEU A 6 8.32 -1.61 -16.06
C LEU A 6 8.62 -1.39 -14.57
N LEU A 7 7.84 -0.52 -13.90
CA LEU A 7 7.93 -0.28 -12.45
C LEU A 7 7.58 -1.54 -11.65
N ARG A 8 6.50 -2.25 -12.01
CA ARG A 8 6.13 -3.52 -11.34
C ARG A 8 7.18 -4.61 -11.55
N GLU A 9 7.76 -4.69 -12.75
CA GLU A 9 8.79 -5.67 -13.05
C GLU A 9 10.12 -5.35 -12.33
N LEU A 10 10.43 -4.07 -12.17
CA LEU A 10 11.56 -3.58 -11.37
C LEU A 10 11.35 -3.86 -9.87
N GLU A 11 10.16 -3.60 -9.33
CA GLU A 11 9.82 -3.96 -7.94
C GLU A 11 9.90 -5.47 -7.72
N GLY A 12 9.41 -6.28 -8.66
CA GLY A 12 9.51 -7.73 -8.62
C GLY A 12 10.96 -8.26 -8.61
N ARG A 13 11.91 -7.45 -9.10
CA ARG A 13 13.36 -7.73 -9.07
C ARG A 13 14.09 -7.05 -7.89
N GLY A 14 13.34 -6.41 -6.98
CA GLY A 14 13.89 -5.71 -5.82
C GLY A 14 14.56 -4.38 -6.15
N VAL A 15 14.31 -3.82 -7.34
CA VAL A 15 14.80 -2.51 -7.76
C VAL A 15 13.76 -1.45 -7.38
N ARG A 16 14.09 -0.60 -6.42
CA ARG A 16 13.27 0.55 -6.04
C ARG A 16 13.74 1.79 -6.77
N LEU A 17 12.88 2.36 -7.60
CA LEU A 17 13.08 3.69 -8.18
C LEU A 17 12.48 4.72 -7.24
N ALA A 18 13.27 5.69 -6.79
CA ALA A 18 12.81 6.84 -6.01
C ALA A 18 13.17 8.12 -6.76
N VAL A 19 12.42 9.20 -6.58
CA VAL A 19 12.84 10.52 -7.06
C VAL A 19 13.40 11.29 -5.87
N GLN A 20 14.65 11.72 -5.99
CA GLN A 20 15.30 12.54 -4.99
C GLN A 20 15.77 13.83 -5.68
N GLU A 21 15.27 14.97 -5.22
CA GLU A 21 15.62 16.30 -5.78
C GLU A 21 15.43 16.41 -7.30
N GLY A 22 14.35 15.84 -7.84
CA GLY A 22 14.06 15.87 -9.27
C GLY A 22 14.94 14.96 -10.13
N ARG A 23 15.70 14.05 -9.50
CA ARG A 23 16.51 13.03 -10.17
C ARG A 23 15.99 11.64 -9.80
N LEU A 24 15.84 10.78 -10.81
CA LEU A 24 15.55 9.36 -10.59
C LEU A 24 16.78 8.69 -9.94
N VAL A 25 16.61 8.20 -8.72
CA VAL A 25 17.57 7.41 -7.97
C VAL A 25 17.09 5.96 -7.98
N ALA A 26 17.82 5.09 -8.68
CA ALA A 26 17.57 3.65 -8.64
C ALA A 26 18.33 3.03 -7.46
N ARG A 27 17.61 2.57 -6.44
CA ARG A 27 18.14 1.69 -5.39
C ARG A 27 17.90 0.25 -5.81
N ALA A 28 18.96 -0.40 -6.25
CA ALA A 28 18.94 -1.79 -6.66
C ALA A 28 20.04 -2.57 -5.90
N PRO A 29 19.82 -3.86 -5.59
CA PRO A 29 20.91 -4.74 -5.19
C PRO A 29 21.96 -4.84 -6.30
N GLN A 30 23.22 -5.09 -5.93
CA GLN A 30 24.36 -5.12 -6.85
C GLN A 30 24.11 -6.17 -7.96
N GLY A 31 24.02 -5.74 -9.21
CA GLY A 31 23.73 -6.60 -10.38
C GLY A 31 22.28 -6.61 -10.88
N ALA A 32 21.33 -5.98 -10.19
CA ALA A 32 19.93 -5.94 -10.64
C ALA A 32 19.63 -4.86 -11.69
N VAL A 33 20.52 -3.87 -11.86
CA VAL A 33 20.46 -2.90 -12.97
C VAL A 33 21.38 -3.37 -14.08
N THR A 34 20.83 -4.06 -15.07
CA THR A 34 21.54 -4.37 -16.31
C THR A 34 21.64 -3.12 -17.19
N PRO A 35 22.68 -3.00 -18.04
CA PRO A 35 22.85 -1.85 -18.93
C PRO A 35 21.67 -1.67 -19.91
N GLU A 36 20.99 -2.75 -20.29
CA GLU A 36 19.74 -2.71 -21.08
C GLU A 36 18.59 -2.07 -20.31
N LEU A 37 18.49 -2.32 -19.00
CA LEU A 37 17.51 -1.67 -18.13
C LEU A 37 17.84 -0.19 -17.92
N ALA A 38 19.12 0.16 -17.78
CA ALA A 38 19.55 1.55 -17.69
C ALA A 38 19.19 2.34 -18.97
N ALA A 39 19.33 1.73 -20.15
CA ALA A 39 18.94 2.32 -21.42
C ALA A 39 17.41 2.52 -21.51
N GLN A 40 16.62 1.54 -21.07
CA GLN A 40 15.15 1.64 -21.02
C GLN A 40 14.66 2.69 -20.02
N ILE A 41 15.26 2.75 -18.82
CA ILE A 41 14.97 3.79 -17.81
C ILE A 41 15.31 5.17 -18.36
N LYS A 42 16.38 5.30 -19.14
CA LYS A 42 16.77 6.58 -19.76
C LYS A 42 15.85 6.98 -20.91
N ALA A 43 15.40 6.02 -21.72
CA ALA A 43 14.44 6.23 -22.81
C ALA A 43 13.06 6.66 -22.29
N HIS A 44 12.60 6.05 -21.20
CA HIS A 44 11.32 6.38 -20.56
C HIS A 44 11.46 7.32 -19.36
N LYS A 45 12.61 8.01 -19.21
CA LYS A 45 12.89 8.83 -18.02
C LYS A 45 11.80 9.85 -17.74
N GLY A 46 11.27 10.52 -18.78
CA GLY A 46 10.22 11.54 -18.62
C GLY A 46 8.88 10.96 -18.19
N GLU A 47 8.51 9.80 -18.72
CA GLU A 47 7.28 9.09 -18.31
C GLU A 47 7.42 8.45 -16.94
N LEU A 48 8.60 7.92 -16.60
CA LEU A 48 8.93 7.42 -15.26
C LEU A 48 8.93 8.55 -14.24
N LEU A 49 9.47 9.73 -14.56
CA LEU A 49 9.42 10.89 -13.66
C LEU A 49 7.98 11.35 -13.44
N ARG A 50 7.15 11.35 -14.48
CA ARG A 50 5.71 11.63 -14.34
C ARG A 50 4.99 10.56 -13.54
N ALA A 51 5.22 9.28 -13.83
CA ALA A 51 4.63 8.17 -13.12
C ALA A 51 5.11 8.08 -11.66
N LEU A 52 6.35 8.48 -11.37
CA LEU A 52 6.89 8.61 -10.01
C LEU A 52 6.44 9.90 -9.33
N GLN A 53 6.20 11.00 -10.04
CA GLN A 53 5.57 12.19 -9.43
C GLN A 53 4.09 11.96 -9.13
N THR A 54 3.41 11.13 -9.92
CA THR A 54 2.04 10.68 -9.68
C THR A 54 1.97 9.47 -8.73
N GLY A 55 3.06 8.71 -8.60
CA GLY A 55 3.10 7.39 -7.93
C GLY A 55 4.09 7.27 -6.77
N GLU A 56 4.91 8.28 -6.49
CA GLU A 56 5.40 8.53 -5.12
C GLU A 56 4.15 8.87 -4.33
N GLY A 57 3.60 7.82 -3.73
CA GLY A 57 2.30 7.82 -3.10
C GLY A 57 2.08 9.12 -2.35
N GLU A 58 0.96 9.77 -2.66
CA GLU A 58 0.34 10.67 -1.70
C GLU A 58 0.48 9.99 -0.33
N PRO A 59 1.16 10.62 0.64
CA PRO A 59 1.40 9.99 1.91
C PRO A 59 0.04 9.54 2.41
N LEU A 60 -0.17 8.22 2.47
CA LEU A 60 -1.45 7.63 2.82
C LEU A 60 -1.98 8.40 4.02
N ALA A 61 -3.11 9.09 3.82
CA ALA A 61 -3.61 10.03 4.80
C ALA A 61 -3.68 9.30 6.15
N ARG A 62 -3.03 9.84 7.18
CA ARG A 62 -2.97 9.14 8.48
C ARG A 62 -4.37 8.68 8.87
N LEU A 63 -4.48 7.40 9.22
CA LEU A 63 -5.75 6.84 9.69
C LEU A 63 -6.32 7.74 10.81
N PRO A 64 -7.61 8.09 10.76
CA PRO A 64 -8.23 8.89 11.81
C PRO A 64 -8.14 8.18 13.16
N GLU A 65 -8.07 8.94 14.26
CA GLU A 65 -7.85 8.41 15.60
C GLU A 65 -8.85 7.31 16.01
N SER A 66 -10.09 7.42 15.54
CA SER A 66 -11.14 6.41 15.73
C SER A 66 -10.78 5.03 15.14
N LEU A 67 -10.15 4.99 13.97
CA LEU A 67 -9.69 3.75 13.35
C LEU A 67 -8.39 3.27 13.99
N VAL A 68 -7.50 4.19 14.38
CA VAL A 68 -6.28 3.83 15.14
C VAL A 68 -6.64 3.12 16.45
N ARG A 69 -7.66 3.59 17.17
CA ARG A 69 -8.17 2.91 18.38
C ARG A 69 -8.72 1.52 18.09
N LEU A 70 -9.43 1.35 16.98
CA LEU A 70 -9.93 0.05 16.53
C LEU A 70 -8.77 -0.92 16.25
N VAL A 71 -7.77 -0.47 15.49
CA VAL A 71 -6.58 -1.28 15.17
C VAL A 71 -5.81 -1.64 16.44
N ARG A 72 -5.68 -0.73 17.41
CA ARG A 72 -5.08 -1.04 18.72
C ARG A 72 -5.91 -2.05 19.51
N ALA A 73 -7.23 -1.95 19.49
CA ALA A 73 -8.11 -2.94 20.12
C ALA A 73 -7.96 -4.32 19.45
N ALA A 74 -7.80 -4.36 18.12
CA ALA A 74 -7.53 -5.58 17.37
C ALA A 74 -6.19 -6.20 17.78
N ALA A 75 -5.13 -5.38 17.81
CA ALA A 75 -3.80 -5.79 18.23
C ALA A 75 -3.76 -6.27 19.70
N GLY A 76 -4.60 -5.69 20.57
CA GLY A 76 -4.79 -6.11 21.95
C GLY A 76 -5.68 -7.35 22.11
N ASN A 77 -6.15 -7.95 21.02
CA ASN A 77 -7.05 -9.12 21.01
C ASN A 77 -8.45 -8.85 21.60
N HIS A 78 -8.88 -7.59 21.68
CA HIS A 78 -10.20 -7.20 22.21
C HIS A 78 -11.34 -7.38 21.19
N LEU A 79 -11.01 -7.75 19.95
CA LEU A 79 -11.95 -7.95 18.83
C LEU A 79 -12.02 -9.42 18.38
N ASN A 80 -11.61 -10.36 19.24
CA ASN A 80 -11.62 -11.79 18.94
C ASN A 80 -13.05 -12.39 19.06
N ARG A 81 -13.96 -11.81 18.29
CA ARG A 81 -15.37 -12.18 18.18
C ARG A 81 -15.78 -12.09 16.71
N PRO A 82 -16.76 -12.90 16.28
CA PRO A 82 -17.33 -12.74 14.95
C PRO A 82 -18.01 -11.38 14.80
N GLY A 83 -17.91 -10.80 13.60
CA GLY A 83 -18.52 -9.53 13.25
C GLY A 83 -19.44 -9.66 12.04
N PHE A 84 -20.52 -8.89 12.01
CA PHE A 84 -21.39 -8.78 10.85
C PHE A 84 -21.01 -7.54 10.05
N LEU A 85 -20.50 -7.74 8.85
CA LEU A 85 -20.11 -6.69 7.92
C LEU A 85 -21.03 -6.70 6.69
N PRO A 86 -21.09 -5.60 5.92
CA PRO A 86 -21.85 -5.57 4.66
C PRO A 86 -21.37 -6.61 3.64
N GLY A 87 -20.12 -7.08 3.74
CA GLY A 87 -19.56 -8.15 2.91
C GLY A 87 -19.81 -9.57 3.42
N GLY A 88 -20.48 -9.74 4.56
CA GLY A 88 -20.76 -11.04 5.17
C GLY A 88 -20.29 -11.17 6.62
N ILE A 89 -20.37 -12.38 7.15
CA ILE A 89 -19.93 -12.70 8.51
C ILE A 89 -18.42 -12.92 8.49
N VAL A 90 -17.69 -12.12 9.27
CA VAL A 90 -16.27 -12.36 9.55
C VAL A 90 -16.15 -13.18 10.82
N PRO A 91 -15.45 -14.33 10.79
CA PRO A 91 -15.31 -15.19 11.95
C PRO A 91 -14.50 -14.53 13.08
N ASN A 92 -13.54 -13.68 12.71
CA ASN A 92 -12.72 -12.92 13.65
C ASN A 92 -12.58 -11.48 13.17
N LEU A 93 -13.27 -10.56 13.87
CA LEU A 93 -13.24 -9.14 13.54
C LEU A 93 -11.86 -8.51 13.77
N GLY A 94 -11.11 -8.99 14.76
CA GLY A 94 -9.76 -8.51 15.05
C GLY A 94 -8.76 -8.83 13.94
N GLU A 95 -8.74 -10.09 13.47
CA GLU A 95 -7.91 -10.48 12.32
C GLU A 95 -8.28 -9.68 11.08
N TYR A 96 -9.56 -9.53 10.79
CA TYR A 96 -10.03 -8.73 9.66
C TYR A 96 -9.55 -7.27 9.71
N VAL A 97 -9.69 -6.61 10.85
CA VAL A 97 -9.20 -5.23 11.05
C VAL A 97 -7.69 -5.13 10.83
N LEU A 98 -6.92 -6.09 11.36
CA LEU A 98 -5.46 -6.11 11.18
C LEU A 98 -5.09 -6.34 9.71
N THR A 99 -5.79 -7.22 9.00
CA THR A 99 -5.59 -7.44 7.57
C THR A 99 -5.87 -6.17 6.77
N CYS A 100 -7.00 -5.50 6.99
CA CYS A 100 -7.33 -4.26 6.30
C CYS A 100 -6.32 -3.14 6.61
N ALA A 101 -5.88 -3.01 7.87
CA ALA A 101 -4.87 -2.03 8.24
C ALA A 101 -3.51 -2.31 7.59
N ALA A 102 -3.11 -3.58 7.48
CA ALA A 102 -1.88 -3.98 6.79
C ALA A 102 -1.97 -3.70 5.28
N LEU A 103 -3.08 -4.05 4.63
CA LEU A 103 -3.29 -3.77 3.21
C LEU A 103 -3.31 -2.26 2.93
N TYR A 104 -3.97 -1.49 3.80
CA TYR A 104 -3.96 -0.03 3.74
C TYR A 104 -2.53 0.53 3.80
N ALA A 105 -1.73 0.10 4.79
CA ALA A 105 -0.34 0.54 4.95
C ALA A 105 0.56 0.17 3.76
N CYS A 106 0.25 -0.93 3.08
CA CYS A 106 0.92 -1.38 1.86
C CYS A 106 0.41 -0.67 0.59
N GLY A 107 -0.61 0.19 0.69
CA GLY A 107 -1.19 0.91 -0.45
C GLY A 107 -2.11 0.08 -1.34
N PHE A 108 -2.57 -1.09 -0.88
CA PHE A 108 -3.54 -1.91 -1.62
C PHE A 108 -4.96 -1.40 -1.40
N ASP A 109 -5.55 -0.82 -2.45
CA ASP A 109 -6.94 -0.31 -2.47
C ASP A 109 -7.30 0.51 -1.22
N PRO A 110 -6.55 1.58 -0.90
CA PRO A 110 -6.63 2.26 0.40
C PRO A 110 -8.04 2.77 0.74
N GLU A 111 -8.80 3.24 -0.26
CA GLU A 111 -10.18 3.68 -0.08
C GLU A 111 -11.10 2.54 0.38
N LYS A 112 -10.94 1.36 -0.23
CA LYS A 112 -11.69 0.16 0.15
C LYS A 112 -11.30 -0.28 1.56
N GLN A 113 -10.01 -0.31 1.89
CA GLN A 113 -9.57 -0.71 3.23
C GLN A 113 -10.06 0.25 4.31
N VAL A 114 -10.11 1.56 4.03
CA VAL A 114 -10.70 2.54 4.95
C VAL A 114 -12.19 2.31 5.14
N ALA A 115 -12.95 2.05 4.07
CA ALA A 115 -14.37 1.74 4.16
C ALA A 115 -14.63 0.46 4.98
N ASP A 116 -13.84 -0.58 4.76
CA ASP A 116 -13.91 -1.85 5.50
C ASP A 116 -13.58 -1.65 7.00
N LEU A 117 -12.57 -0.83 7.32
CA LEU A 117 -12.24 -0.46 8.70
C LEU A 117 -13.38 0.29 9.40
N TRP A 118 -14.09 1.16 8.67
CA TRP A 118 -15.27 1.84 9.22
C TRP A 118 -16.44 0.88 9.46
N ALA A 119 -16.67 -0.06 8.56
CA ALA A 119 -17.68 -1.10 8.75
C ALA A 119 -17.35 -1.96 9.98
N ALA A 120 -16.08 -2.37 10.14
CA ALA A 120 -15.62 -3.10 11.32
C ALA A 120 -15.76 -2.30 12.62
N ARG A 121 -15.50 -0.99 12.57
CA ARG A 121 -15.78 -0.10 13.70
C ARG A 121 -17.26 -0.08 14.06
N GLY A 122 -18.14 -0.03 13.06
CA GLY A 122 -19.59 -0.09 13.26
C GLY A 122 -19.99 -1.36 14.01
N ALA A 123 -19.48 -2.52 13.61
CA ALA A 123 -19.73 -3.81 14.26
C ALA A 123 -19.12 -3.94 15.68
N TRP A 124 -18.14 -3.12 16.02
CA TRP A 124 -17.55 -3.09 17.36
C TRP A 124 -18.28 -2.16 18.34
N ALA A 125 -18.81 -1.03 17.86
CA ALA A 125 -19.49 -0.04 18.68
C ALA A 125 -20.89 -0.48 19.17
N VAL A 126 -21.33 -1.69 18.81
CA VAL A 126 -22.57 -2.35 19.22
C VAL A 126 -22.33 -3.39 20.32
#